data_AF-A0AAU3GLP5-F1
#
_entry.id   AF-A0AAU3GLP5-F1
#
_cell.length_a   1.000
_cell.length_b   1.000
_cell.length_c   1.000
_cell.angle_alpha   90.00
_cell.angle_beta   90.00
_cell.angle_gamma   90.00
#
_symmetry.space_group_name_H-M   'P 1'
#
loop_
_entity.id
_entity.type
_entity.pdbx_description
1 polymer ?
#
loop_
_entity_poly.entity_id
_entity_poly.type
_entity_poly.pdbx_seq_one_letter_code
_entity_poly.pdbx_strand_id
1 'polypeptide(L)' 'MSSNWTAVAMVFIGLFMAGGIYSFLKQGLKLGAVVLGIGAVLAITAGVLWW' A
#
# COMPACT_ATOMS: atom_id res chain seq x y z
N MET A 1 -21.66 3.12 10.25
CA MET A 1 -21.15 2.06 9.34
C MET A 1 -20.10 2.71 8.48
N SER A 2 -18.87 2.24 8.58
CA SER A 2 -17.77 2.71 7.76
C SER A 2 -18.05 2.34 6.29
N SER A 3 -17.75 3.24 5.35
CA SER A 3 -18.10 3.03 3.92
C SER A 3 -17.21 1.96 3.30
N ASN A 4 -17.80 0.97 2.61
CA ASN A 4 -17.06 -0.08 1.89
C ASN A 4 -16.14 0.51 0.81
N TRP A 5 -16.47 1.69 0.29
CA TRP A 5 -15.63 2.42 -0.65
C TRP A 5 -14.29 2.83 -0.04
N THR A 6 -14.24 3.10 1.26
CA THR A 6 -13.00 3.41 1.97
C THR A 6 -12.09 2.17 2.04
N ALA A 7 -12.65 0.99 2.32
CA ALA A 7 -11.88 -0.25 2.33
C ALA A 7 -11.28 -0.55 0.95
N VAL A 8 -12.09 -0.44 -0.11
CA VAL A 8 -11.64 -0.64 -1.49
C VAL A 8 -10.52 0.35 -1.85
N ALA A 9 -10.67 1.62 -1.49
CA ALA A 9 -9.64 2.63 -1.73
C ALA A 9 -8.32 2.28 -1.01
N MET A 10 -8.38 1.84 0.26
CA MET A 10 -7.19 1.47 1.04
C MET A 10 -6.46 0.26 0.43
N VAL A 11 -7.19 -0.76 0.00
CA VAL A 11 -6.59 -1.92 -0.69
C VAL A 11 -5.95 -1.49 -2.02
N PHE A 12 -6.64 -0.65 -2.80
CA PHE A 12 -6.12 -0.17 -4.08
C PHE A 12 -4.83 0.66 -3.91
N ILE A 13 -4.79 1.54 -2.91
CA ILE A 13 -3.58 2.30 -2.55
C ILE A 13 -2.44 1.36 -2.19
N GLY A 14 -2.70 0.34 -1.38
CA GLY A 14 -1.68 -0.64 -1.00
C GLY A 14 -1.10 -1.41 -2.20
N LEU A 15 -1.96 -1.82 -3.14
CA LEU A 15 -1.52 -2.46 -4.39
C LEU A 15 -0.72 -1.51 -5.30
N PHE A 16 -1.14 -0.25 -5.39
CA PHE A 16 -0.38 0.79 -6.12
C PHE A 16 1.01 1.00 -5.51
N MET A 17 1.09 1.09 -4.18
CA MET A 17 2.36 1.23 -3.47
C MET A 17 3.29 0.03 -3.69
N ALA A 18 2.74 -1.19 -3.81
CA ALA A 18 3.53 -2.37 -4.15
C ALA A 18 4.21 -2.24 -5.54
N GLY A 19 3.53 -1.66 -6.53
CA GLY A 19 4.14 -1.29 -7.81
C GLY A 19 5.25 -0.24 -7.64
N GLY A 20 5.04 0.72 -6.73
CA GLY A 20 6.06 1.70 -6.32
C GLY A 20 7.34 1.06 -5.77
N ILE A 21 7.24 -0.02 -4.99
CA ILE A 21 8.40 -0.77 -4.48
C ILE A 21 9.27 -1.24 -5.64
N TYR A 22 8.68 -1.91 -6.63
CA TYR A 22 9.42 -2.39 -7.81
C TYR A 22 10.10 -1.24 -8.55
N SER A 23 9.39 -0.12 -8.75
CA SER A 23 9.94 1.07 -9.39
C SER A 23 11.15 1.64 -8.62
N PHE A 24 11.05 1.77 -7.29
CA PHE A 24 12.11 2.32 -6.45
C PHE A 24 13.33 1.42 -6.38
N LEU A 25 13.13 0.10 -6.35
CA LEU A 25 14.22 -0.88 -6.43
C LEU A 25 14.99 -0.76 -7.74
N LYS A 26 14.29 -0.56 -8.86
CA LYS A 26 14.94 -0.31 -10.17
C LYS A 26 15.72 1.00 -10.23
N GLN A 27 15.34 1.99 -9.43
CA GLN A 27 16.03 3.28 -9.32
C GLN A 27 17.14 3.30 -8.24
N GLY A 28 17.38 2.18 -7.55
CA GLY A 28 18.37 2.10 -6.47
C GLY A 28 17.93 2.76 -5.15
N LEU A 29 16.68 3.22 -5.06
CA LEU A 29 16.11 3.91 -3.90
C LEU A 29 15.65 2.93 -2.82
N LYS A 30 16.59 2.17 -2.24
CA LYS A 30 16.30 1.06 -1.31
C LYS A 30 15.51 1.49 -0.08
N LEU A 31 15.88 2.60 0.56
CA LEU A 31 15.17 3.09 1.75
C LEU A 31 13.73 3.48 1.42
N GLY A 32 13.51 4.16 0.28
CA GLY A 32 12.17 4.51 -0.17
C GLY A 32 11.31 3.29 -0.50
N ALA A 33 11.91 2.24 -1.08
CA ALA A 33 11.23 0.97 -1.34
C ALA A 33 10.76 0.28 -0.04
N VAL A 34 11.57 0.33 1.02
CA VAL A 34 11.19 -0.21 2.35
C VAL A 34 10.03 0.59 2.95
N VAL A 35 10.10 1.92 2.91
CA VAL A 35 9.02 2.78 3.43
C VAL A 35 7.71 2.55 2.66
N LEU A 36 7.77 2.46 1.32
CA LEU A 36 6.63 2.09 0.49
C LEU A 36 6.08 0.71 0.84
N GLY A 37 6.96 -0.27 1.11
CA GLY A 37 6.57 -1.60 1.55
C GLY A 37 5.79 -1.59 2.87
N ILE A 38 6.26 -0.83 3.87
CA ILE A 38 5.55 -0.68 5.14
C ILE A 38 4.18 -0.04 4.91
N GLY A 39 4.12 1.04 4.12
CA GLY A 39 2.86 1.72 3.80
C GLY A 39 1.89 0.82 3.03
N ALA A 40 2.37 0.00 2.10
CA ALA A 40 1.57 -0.95 1.35
C ALA A 40 0.93 -2.00 2.28
N VAL A 41 1.72 -2.57 3.20
CA VAL A 41 1.22 -3.53 4.19
C VAL A 41 0.16 -2.87 5.07
N LEU A 42 0.44 -1.69 5.62
CA LEU A 42 -0.50 -0.97 6.48
C LEU A 42 -1.82 -0.65 5.77
N ALA A 43 -1.77 -0.18 4.51
CA ALA A 43 -2.96 0.15 3.73
C ALA A 43 -3.80 -1.09 3.41
N ILE A 44 -3.18 -2.21 3.02
CA ILE A 44 -3.89 -3.47 2.77
C ILE A 44 -4.47 -4.01 4.06
N THR A 45 -3.70 -4.05 5.16
CA THR A 45 -4.19 -4.50 6.47
C THR A 45 -5.36 -3.65 6.95
N ALA A 46 -5.28 -2.32 6.83
CA ALA A 46 -6.39 -1.43 7.18
C ALA A 46 -7.62 -1.72 6.32
N GLY A 47 -7.45 -1.90 5.00
CA GLY A 47 -8.53 -2.25 4.10
C GLY A 47 -9.17 -3.60 4.41
N VAL A 48 -8.39 -4.60 4.82
CA VAL A 48 -8.88 -5.94 5.21
C VAL A 48 -9.60 -5.92 6.56
N LEU A 49 -9.08 -5.22 7.55
CA LEU A 49 -9.68 -5.11 8.90
C LEU A 49 -10.92 -4.20 8.95
N TRP A 50 -11.21 -3.48 7.86
CA TRP A 50 -12.35 -2.58 7.77
C TRP A 50 -13.69 -3.30 7.55
N TRP A 51 -13.63 -4.51 7.00
CA TRP A 51 -14.79 -5.40 6.78
C TRP A 51 -15.07 -6.22 8.04
#